data_AF-A0AAE0Z6I1-F1
#
_entry.id   AF-A0AAE0Z6I1-F1
#
_cell.length_a   1.000
_cell.length_b   1.000
_cell.length_c   1.000
_cell.angle_alpha   90.00
_cell.angle_beta   90.00
_cell.angle_gamma   90.00
#
_symmetry.space_group_name_H-M   'P 1'
#
loop_
_entity.id
_entity.type
_entity.pdbx_description
1 polymer ?
#
loop_
_entity_poly.entity_id
_entity_poly.type
_entity_poly.pdbx_seq_one_letter_code
_entity_poly.pdbx_strand_id
1 'polypeptide(L)'
;MTSCCYETRERQNTDVPSHPCTFDRLTMKELDLARLSIKPPKTAPEPDGITNDMLRHIGPAAKKTLLVIFNQSWNLGHVPSR
;
A
#
# COMPACT_ATOMS: atom_id res chain seq x y z
N MET A 1 -10.44 20.01 -40.32
CA MET A 1 -10.90 18.69 -39.84
C MET A 1 -10.75 18.67 -38.33
N THR A 2 -11.75 18.14 -37.66
CA THR A 2 -12.25 18.37 -36.29
C THR A 2 -11.21 18.42 -35.17
N SER A 3 -11.30 19.48 -34.36
CA SER A 3 -10.82 19.55 -32.97
C SER A 3 -11.81 18.79 -32.07
N CYS A 4 -11.32 17.94 -31.17
CA CYS A 4 -12.08 17.58 -29.97
C CYS A 4 -11.16 17.70 -28.76
N CYS A 5 -11.58 18.53 -27.83
CA CYS A 5 -10.97 18.86 -26.57
C CYS A 5 -10.94 17.67 -25.60
N TYR A 6 -10.05 17.77 -24.61
CA TYR A 6 -10.09 17.03 -23.35
C TYR A 6 -11.49 17.09 -22.71
N GLU A 7 -12.00 15.98 -22.17
CA GLU A 7 -13.18 16.01 -21.28
C GLU A 7 -13.10 14.89 -20.23
N THR A 8 -12.73 15.31 -19.02
CA THR A 8 -13.41 15.06 -17.74
C THR A 8 -14.42 13.93 -17.70
N ARG A 9 -14.18 12.91 -16.86
CA ARG A 9 -15.19 11.92 -16.50
C ARG A 9 -15.82 12.31 -15.16
N GLU A 10 -17.01 12.90 -15.25
CA GLU A 10 -17.81 13.35 -14.12
C GLU A 10 -18.46 12.21 -13.29
N ARG A 11 -18.79 12.62 -12.06
CA ARG A 11 -19.32 11.94 -10.89
C ARG A 11 -20.36 10.82 -11.10
N GLN A 12 -20.31 9.85 -10.18
CA GLN A 12 -21.52 9.37 -9.52
C GLN A 12 -21.40 9.60 -8.02
N ASN A 13 -22.06 10.66 -7.57
CA ASN A 13 -22.46 10.92 -6.21
C ASN A 13 -23.58 9.90 -5.87
N THR A 14 -23.23 8.80 -5.21
CA THR A 14 -24.18 8.08 -4.37
C THR A 14 -23.89 8.49 -2.94
N ASP A 15 -24.90 8.99 -2.26
CA ASP A 15 -24.92 9.23 -0.81
C ASP A 15 -24.56 7.92 -0.09
N VAL A 16 -23.26 7.68 0.07
CA VAL A 16 -22.75 6.65 0.97
C VAL A 16 -22.82 7.28 2.35
N PRO A 17 -23.44 6.62 3.35
CA PRO A 17 -23.38 7.10 4.72
C PRO A 17 -21.91 7.41 5.00
N SER A 18 -21.61 8.67 5.28
CA SER A 18 -20.27 9.09 5.68
C SER A 18 -20.02 8.47 7.05
N HIS A 19 -19.75 7.17 7.08
CA HIS A 19 -18.87 6.63 8.08
C HIS A 19 -17.63 7.49 7.92
N PRO A 20 -17.20 8.22 8.96
CA PRO A 20 -15.84 8.71 8.94
C PRO A 20 -15.04 7.45 8.65
N CYS A 21 -14.41 7.38 7.47
CA CYS A 21 -13.46 6.35 7.16
C CYS A 21 -12.29 6.64 8.09
N THR A 22 -12.47 6.31 9.38
CA THR A 22 -11.44 6.35 10.38
C THR A 22 -10.49 5.28 9.91
N PHE A 23 -9.51 5.73 9.15
CA PHE A 23 -8.46 4.88 8.69
C PHE A 23 -7.68 4.47 9.93
N ASP A 24 -7.93 3.26 10.40
CA ASP A 24 -7.21 2.70 11.52
C ASP A 24 -5.76 2.45 11.10
N ARG A 25 -4.82 2.85 11.96
CA ARG A 25 -3.40 2.64 11.71
C ARG A 25 -3.14 1.14 11.63
N LEU A 26 -2.40 0.74 10.59
CA LEU A 26 -1.88 -0.61 10.46
C LEU A 26 -1.11 -1.00 11.73
N THR A 27 -1.45 -2.16 12.26
CA THR A 27 -0.86 -2.75 13.46
C THR A 27 0.24 -3.76 13.11
N MET A 28 1.12 -4.06 14.07
CA MET A 28 2.12 -5.11 13.89
C MET A 28 1.51 -6.49 13.62
N LYS A 29 0.33 -6.77 14.20
CA LYS A 29 -0.36 -8.05 14.02
C LYS A 29 -0.81 -8.22 12.56
N GLU A 30 -1.36 -7.17 11.96
CA GLU A 30 -1.76 -7.20 10.56
C GLU A 30 -0.55 -7.34 9.63
N LEU A 31 0.56 -6.65 9.92
CA LEU A 31 1.80 -6.81 9.18
C LEU A 31 2.33 -8.25 9.25
N ASP A 32 2.27 -8.88 10.42
CA ASP A 32 2.69 -10.28 10.59
C ASP A 32 1.77 -11.26 9.85
N LEU A 33 0.45 -11.04 9.88
CA LEU A 33 -0.50 -11.85 9.10
C LEU A 33 -0.27 -11.70 7.59
N ALA A 34 -0.10 -10.47 7.12
CA ALA A 34 0.20 -10.18 5.72
C ALA A 34 1.49 -10.88 5.27
N ARG A 35 2.53 -10.85 6.11
CA ARG A 35 3.79 -11.55 5.87
C ARG A 35 3.64 -13.06 5.73
N LEU A 36 2.79 -13.68 6.54
CA LEU A 36 2.49 -15.12 6.45
C LEU A 36 1.69 -15.46 5.20
N SER A 37 0.90 -14.52 4.69
CA SER A 37 0.09 -14.67 3.47
C SER A 37 0.87 -14.49 2.16
N ILE A 38 2.15 -14.07 2.24
CA ILE A 38 3.00 -13.91 1.05
C ILE A 38 3.17 -15.27 0.36
N LYS A 39 2.87 -15.30 -0.94
CA LYS A 39 3.00 -16.50 -1.77
C LYS A 39 4.44 -17.04 -1.74
N PRO A 40 4.63 -18.36 -1.83
CA PRO A 40 5.96 -18.97 -1.82
C PRO A 40 6.86 -18.39 -2.94
N PRO A 41 8.19 -18.40 -2.75
CA PRO A 41 9.15 -17.82 -3.68
C PRO A 41 9.10 -18.56 -5.02
N LYS A 42 8.29 -18.04 -5.93
CA LYS A 42 8.15 -18.50 -7.32
C LYS A 42 8.34 -17.36 -8.32
N THR A 43 8.42 -16.13 -7.83
CA THR A 43 8.57 -14.92 -8.64
C THR A 43 10.04 -14.52 -8.63
N ALA A 44 10.59 -14.31 -9.83
CA ALA A 44 11.85 -13.60 -10.00
C ALA A 44 11.80 -12.27 -9.22
N PRO A 45 12.94 -11.76 -8.73
CA PRO A 45 12.98 -10.43 -8.13
C PRO A 45 12.35 -9.43 -9.10
N GLU A 46 11.48 -8.59 -8.57
CA GLU A 46 10.98 -7.42 -9.29
C GLU A 46 12.18 -6.51 -9.64
N PRO A 47 12.01 -5.47 -10.48
CA PRO A 47 13.13 -4.58 -10.88
C PRO A 47 13.86 -3.91 -9.70
N ASP A 48 13.26 -3.92 -8.50
CA ASP A 48 13.83 -3.45 -7.24
C ASP A 48 14.84 -4.42 -6.61
N GLY A 49 14.95 -5.65 -7.11
CA GLY A 49 15.82 -6.69 -6.56
C GLY A 49 15.31 -7.32 -5.26
N ILE A 50 14.11 -6.95 -4.79
CA ILE A 50 13.55 -7.44 -3.52
C ILE A 50 12.75 -8.70 -3.81
N THR A 51 13.10 -9.79 -3.13
CA THR A 51 12.37 -11.06 -3.27
C THR A 51 11.30 -11.21 -2.19
N ASN A 52 10.24 -11.94 -2.52
CA ASN A 52 9.20 -12.32 -1.56
C ASN A 52 9.76 -13.07 -0.34
N ASP A 53 10.88 -13.77 -0.50
CA ASP A 53 11.54 -14.46 0.61
C ASP A 53 12.17 -13.48 1.61
N MET A 54 12.74 -12.36 1.13
CA MET A 54 13.22 -11.28 1.99
C MET A 54 12.07 -10.66 2.81
N LEU A 55 10.89 -10.52 2.20
CA LEU A 55 9.69 -10.03 2.89
C LEU A 55 9.12 -11.06 3.89
N ARG A 56 9.33 -12.37 3.69
CA ARG A 56 8.96 -13.39 4.69
C ARG A 56 9.93 -13.40 5.87
N HIS A 57 11.22 -13.23 5.62
CA HIS A 57 12.28 -13.35 6.63
C HIS A 57 12.77 -12.01 7.22
N ILE A 58 12.02 -10.92 7.05
CA ILE A 58 12.37 -9.62 7.65
C ILE A 58 12.45 -9.69 9.19
N GLY A 59 13.57 -9.19 9.71
CA GLY A 59 13.84 -9.13 11.15
C GLY A 59 13.00 -8.06 11.88
N PRO A 60 12.94 -8.11 13.22
CA PRO A 60 12.06 -7.24 14.02
C PRO A 60 12.26 -5.73 13.80
N ALA A 61 13.51 -5.28 13.60
CA ALA A 61 13.83 -3.87 13.35
C ALA A 61 13.30 -3.38 11.99
N ALA A 62 13.44 -4.21 10.95
CA ALA A 62 12.94 -3.91 9.62
C ALA A 62 11.41 -3.86 9.60
N LYS A 63 10.73 -4.78 10.32
CA LYS A 63 9.27 -4.76 10.44
C LYS A 63 8.74 -3.47 11.06
N LYS A 64 9.38 -2.99 12.14
CA LYS A 64 9.00 -1.71 12.77
C LYS A 64 9.13 -0.55 11.78
N THR A 65 10.22 -0.53 11.02
CA THR A 65 10.48 0.50 10.00
C THR A 65 9.43 0.44 8.89
N LEU A 66 9.13 -0.74 8.38
CA LEU A 66 8.06 -0.95 7.39
C LEU A 66 6.71 -0.48 7.90
N LEU A 67 6.35 -0.81 9.15
CA LEU A 67 5.09 -0.37 9.73
C LEU A 67 4.98 1.16 9.80
N VAL A 68 6.08 1.84 10.14
CA VAL A 68 6.13 3.31 10.15
C VAL A 68 5.95 3.85 8.74
N ILE A 69 6.71 3.33 7.77
CA ILE A 69 6.64 3.77 6.37
C ILE A 69 5.23 3.54 5.81
N PHE A 70 4.61 2.39 6.04
CA PHE A 70 3.27 2.11 5.55
C PHE A 70 2.25 3.07 6.15
N ASN A 71 2.25 3.24 7.47
CA ASN A 71 1.31 4.16 8.13
C ASN A 71 1.53 5.62 7.70
N GLN A 72 2.77 6.03 7.49
CA GLN A 72 3.09 7.37 6.97
C GLN A 72 2.62 7.51 5.52
N SER A 73 2.95 6.55 4.66
CA SER A 73 2.58 6.56 3.25
C SER A 73 1.08 6.59 3.07
N TRP A 74 0.36 5.85 3.92
CA TRP A 74 -1.09 5.78 3.89
C TRP A 74 -1.75 7.09 4.33
N ASN A 75 -1.18 7.76 5.34
CA ASN A 75 -1.67 9.05 5.81
C ASN A 75 -1.34 10.19 4.84
N LEU A 76 -0.17 10.14 4.21
CA LEU A 76 0.34 11.21 3.35
C LEU A 76 -0.09 11.05 1.87
N GLY A 77 -0.57 9.87 1.47
CA GLY A 77 -0.89 9.55 0.08
C GLY A 77 0.34 9.38 -0.83
N HIS A 78 1.55 9.43 -0.29
CA HIS A 78 2.81 9.24 -1.02
C HIS A 78 3.85 8.57 -0.11
N VAL A 79 4.79 7.83 -0.70
CA VAL A 79 5.87 7.19 0.05
C VAL A 79 6.82 8.27 0.57
N PRO A 80 7.08 8.34 1.90
CA PRO A 80 7.99 9.34 2.45
C PRO A 80 9.40 9.10 1.91
N SER A 81 10.02 10.16 1.37
CA SER A 81 11.45 10.13 1.07
C SER A 81 12.23 10.07 2.38
N ARG A 82 13.37 9.36 2.37
CA ARG A 82 14.38 9.52 3.42
C ARG A 82 14.94 10.93 3.44
#